data_AF-A0A6S6PH71-F1
#
_entry.id   AF-A0A6S6PH71-F1
#
_cell.length_a   1.000
_cell.length_b   1.000
_cell.length_c   1.000
_cell.angle_alpha   90.00
_cell.angle_beta   90.00
_cell.angle_gamma   90.00
#
_symmetry.space_group_name_H-M   'P 1'
#
loop_
_entity.id
_entity.type
_entity.pdbx_description
1 polymer ?
#
loop_
_entity_poly.entity_id
_entity_poly.type
_entity_poly.pdbx_seq_one_letter_code
_entity_poly.pdbx_strand_id
1 'polypeptide(L)' 'MQVSKWGNSLAVRIPRHMLKEHGIQEGDNVEITIRRVKSRKEALTDLKELGKQLPADFRIERTSDAS' A
#
# COMPACT_ATOMS: atom_id res chain seq x y z
N MET A 1 -5.98 4.33 0.32
CA MET A 1 -6.26 5.61 0.99
C MET A 1 -5.59 6.73 0.21
N GLN A 2 -6.20 7.90 0.11
CA GLN A 2 -5.58 9.07 -0.51
C GLN A 2 -5.32 10.14 0.55
N VAL A 3 -4.25 10.90 0.34
CA VAL A 3 -3.91 12.05 1.17
C VAL A 3 -4.86 13.20 0.82
N SER A 4 -5.41 13.87 1.83
CA SER A 4 -6.31 15.03 1.67
C SER A 4 -5.82 16.23 2.47
N LYS A 5 -6.26 17.44 2.12
CA LYS A 5 -6.00 18.64 2.95
C LYS A 5 -6.88 18.65 4.20
N TRP A 6 -6.30 19.05 5.32
CA TRP A 6 -7.00 19.41 6.56
C TRP A 6 -6.36 20.67 7.14
N GLY A 7 -7.03 21.80 6.97
CA GLY A 7 -6.43 23.11 7.27
C GLY A 7 -5.15 23.36 6.46
N ASN A 8 -4.07 23.71 7.15
CA ASN A 8 -2.74 23.90 6.57
C ASN A 8 -1.91 22.60 6.48
N SER A 9 -2.49 21.48 6.89
CA SER A 9 -1.82 20.17 6.95
C SER A 9 -2.41 19.18 5.95
N LEU A 10 -1.71 18.06 5.78
CA LEU A 10 -2.20 16.90 5.04
C LEU A 10 -2.63 15.81 6.02
N ALA A 11 -3.67 15.07 5.65
CA ALA A 11 -4.26 14.02 6.46
C ALA A 11 -4.46 12.73 5.66
N VAL A 12 -4.34 11.59 6.35
CA VAL A 12 -4.68 10.26 5.85
C VAL A 12 -5.80 9.70 6.73
N ARG A 13 -6.83 9.12 6.12
CA ARG A 13 -7.92 8.49 6.89
C ARG A 13 -7.48 7.14 7.43
N ILE A 14 -7.52 6.98 8.75
CA ILE A 14 -7.28 5.69 9.40
C ILE A 14 -8.65 5.04 9.71
N PRO A 15 -8.92 3.80 9.27
CA PRO A 15 -10.11 3.05 9.61
C PRO A 15 -10.29 2.91 11.13
N ARG A 16 -11.53 3.09 11.60
CA ARG A 16 -11.85 3.09 13.04
C ARG A 16 -11.54 1.77 13.75
N HIS A 17 -11.64 0.63 13.08
CA HIS A 17 -11.34 -0.68 13.71
C HIS A 17 -9.87 -0.79 14.10
N MET A 18 -8.93 -0.32 13.26
CA MET A 18 -7.51 -0.33 13.58
C MET A 18 -7.19 0.53 14.80
N LEU A 19 -7.80 1.73 14.89
CA LEU A 19 -7.64 2.60 16.06
C LEU A 19 -8.13 1.90 17.35
N LYS A 20 -9.29 1.25 17.29
CA LYS A 20 -9.85 0.51 18.44
C LYS A 20 -8.96 -0.66 18.87
N GLU A 21 -8.50 -1.46 17.91
CA GLU A 21 -7.65 -2.63 18.18
C GLU A 21 -6.33 -2.24 18.85
N HIS A 22 -5.81 -1.05 18.52
CA HIS A 22 -4.53 -0.56 19.04
C HIS A 22 -4.70 0.41 20.22
N GLY A 23 -5.95 0.63 20.68
CA GLY A 23 -6.26 1.52 21.80
C GLY A 23 -5.95 3.00 21.54
N ILE A 24 -5.78 3.40 20.28
CA ILE A 24 -5.39 4.76 19.89
C ILE A 24 -6.63 5.67 19.89
N GLN A 25 -6.48 6.86 20.47
CA GLN A 25 -7.52 7.87 20.59
C GLN A 25 -7.06 9.23 20.06
N GLU A 26 -8.00 10.17 19.99
CA GLU A 26 -7.67 11.56 19.64
C GLU A 26 -6.76 12.16 20.72
N GLY A 27 -5.67 12.80 20.29
CA GLY A 27 -4.69 13.41 21.19
C GLY A 27 -3.48 12.52 21.51
N ASP A 28 -3.49 11.24 21.12
CA ASP A 28 -2.35 10.36 21.32
C ASP A 28 -1.17 10.75 20.40
N ASN A 29 0.03 10.64 20.95
CA ASN A 29 1.25 10.72 20.16
C ASN A 29 1.50 9.37 19.48
N VAL A 30 1.74 9.40 18.17
CA VAL A 30 1.99 8.21 17.38
C VAL A 30 3.22 8.40 16.50
N GLU A 31 3.98 7.33 16.31
CA GLU A 31 5.03 7.26 15.30
C GLU A 31 4.46 6.63 14.02
N ILE A 32 4.81 7.20 12.86
CA ILE A 32 4.28 6.77 11.56
C ILE A 32 5.41 6.66 10.55
N THR A 33 5.50 5.49 9.90
CA THR A 33 6.36 5.30 8.73
C THR A 33 5.51 5.31 7.46
N ILE A 34 5.85 6.18 6.50
CA ILE A 34 5.08 6.36 5.26
C ILE A 34 5.91 5.87 4.08
N ARG A 35 5.28 5.08 3.21
CA ARG A 35 5.85 4.69 1.91
C ARG A 35 4.88 5.04 0.79
N ARG A 36 5.37 5.70 -0.26
CA ARG A 36 4.58 5.94 -1.47
C ARG A 36 4.34 4.62 -2.21
N VAL A 37 3.07 4.30 -2.44
CA VAL A 37 2.70 3.15 -3.28
C VAL A 37 2.98 3.52 -4.73
N LYS A 38 3.76 2.67 -5.42
CA LYS A 38 4.01 2.84 -6.85
C LYS A 38 2.72 2.60 -7.61
N SER A 39 2.44 3.45 -8.60
CA SER A 39 1.41 3.17 -9.58
C SER A 39 1.75 1.88 -10.33
N ARG A 40 0.74 1.22 -10.90
CA ARG A 40 0.93 0.06 -11.77
C ARG A 40 1.94 0.36 -12.88
N LYS A 41 1.91 1.57 -13.44
CA LYS A 41 2.83 2.00 -14.49
C LYS A 41 4.27 2.07 -13.98
N GLU A 42 4.50 2.73 -12.84
CA GLU A 42 5.83 2.83 -12.22
C GLU A 42 6.37 1.44 -11.89
N ALA A 43 5.56 0.56 -11.29
CA ALA A 43 5.96 -0.80 -10.97
C ALA A 43 6.33 -1.63 -12.21
N LEU A 44 5.59 -1.48 -13.31
CA LEU A 44 5.91 -2.14 -14.57
C LEU A 44 7.19 -1.58 -15.21
N THR A 45 7.45 -0.27 -15.07
CA THR A 45 8.71 0.32 -15.52
C THR A 45 9.89 -0.27 -14.75
N ASP A 46 9.80 -0.34 -13.42
CA ASP A 46 10.88 -0.93 -12.60
C ASP A 46 11.15 -2.39 -12.99
N LEU A 47 10.09 -3.18 -13.24
CA LEU A 47 10.23 -4.58 -13.64
C LEU A 47 10.94 -4.72 -14.99
N LYS A 48 10.67 -3.82 -15.93
CA LYS A 48 11.37 -3.78 -17.21
C LYS A 48 12.84 -3.43 -17.02
N GLU A 49 13.15 -2.44 -16.19
CA GLU A 49 14.52 -2.01 -15.89
C GLU A 49 15.32 -3.10 -15.17
N LEU A 50 14.68 -3.87 -14.29
CA LEU A 50 15.31 -4.99 -13.59
C LEU A 50 15.82 -6.07 -14.57
N GLY A 51 15.23 -6.16 -15.77
CA GLY A 51 15.71 -6.99 -16.87
C GLY A 51 15.77 -8.50 -16.59
N LYS A 52 15.19 -8.96 -15.47
CA LYS A 52 15.25 -10.36 -15.07
C LYS A 52 14.32 -11.19 -15.95
N GLN A 53 14.90 -12.14 -16.67
CA GLN A 53 14.13 -13.17 -17.34
C GLN A 53 13.64 -14.18 -16.31
N LEU A 54 12.38 -14.59 -16.46
CA LEU A 54 11.84 -15.70 -15.69
C LEU A 54 12.55 -17.00 -16.14
N PRO A 55 12.76 -17.96 -15.22
CA PRO A 55 13.24 -19.29 -15.58
C PRO A 55 12.41 -19.91 -16.70
N ALA A 56 13.03 -20.74 -17.54
CA ALA A 56 12.36 -21.35 -18.70
C ALA A 56 11.18 -22.26 -18.32
N ASP A 57 11.20 -22.80 -17.10
CA ASP A 57 10.20 -23.68 -16.51
C ASP A 57 9.15 -22.94 -15.66
N PHE A 58 9.22 -21.60 -15.58
CA PHE A 58 8.31 -20.80 -14.77
C PHE A 58 6.87 -20.90 -15.29
N ARG A 59 5.94 -21.31 -14.41
CA ARG A 59 4.51 -21.38 -14.69
C ARG A 59 3.72 -20.55 -13.70
N ILE A 60 2.79 -19.73 -14.20
CA ILE A 60 1.83 -19.00 -13.38
C ILE A 60 0.57 -19.86 -13.27
N GLU A 61 0.33 -20.43 -12.11
CA GLU A 61 -0.96 -21.05 -11.79
C GLU A 61 -1.90 -19.98 -11.25
N ARG A 62 -3.09 -19.88 -11.85
CA ARG A 62 -4.17 -19.04 -11.33
C ARG A 62 -5.18 -19.96 -10.66
N THR A 63 -5.24 -19.92 -9.33
CA THR A 63 -6.38 -20.46 -8.61
C THR A 63 -7.53 -19.49 -8.81
N SER A 64 -8.50 -19.87 -9.65
CA SER A 64 -9.78 -19.19 -9.70
C SER A 64 -10.52 -19.51 -8.39
N ASP A 65 -10.59 -18.55 -7.49
CA ASP A 65 -11.59 -18.58 -6.43
C ASP A 65 -12.96 -18.46 -7.11
N ALA A 66 -13.65 -19.59 -7.25
CA ALA A 66 -15.03 -19.62 -7.64
C ALA A 66 -15.87 -19.22 -6.42
N SER A 67 -16.53 -18.06 -6.55
CA SER A 67 -17.75 -17.59 -5.86
C SER A 67 -17.81 -17.63 -4.34
#